data_AF-A0A0R0CIP3-F1
#
_entry.id   AF-A0A0R0CIP3-F1
#
_cell.length_a   1.000
_cell.length_b   1.000
_cell.length_c   1.000
_cell.angle_alpha   90.00
_cell.angle_beta   90.00
_cell.angle_gamma   90.00
#
_symmetry.space_group_name_H-M   'P 1'
#
loop_
_entity.id
_entity.type
_entity.pdbx_description
1 polymer ?
#
loop_
_entity_poly.entity_id
_entity_poly.type
_entity_poly.pdbx_seq_one_letter_code
_entity_poly.pdbx_strand_id
1 'polypeptide(L)'
;MRRVDARLGALLCVIAGSVAALMLSSMVGAQSSSAPSGTVPAMPAALDESTPAPAAGTGVAQSDGAWSALPLAEREDLRARYRAWQQLSASERSQLAEAANEVAALPTEEQMALRTQFQMQDQMHKRGWRLGPTLGADYPRLHALFGYVPAAQREACLTLLRQLGPEARDDLAVLAQRIPPQQRDAFRTELLQVAPANRAAWLQQRRQQ
;
A
#
# COMPACT_ATOMS: atom_id res chain seq x y z
N MET A 1 22.85 6.33 -4.75
CA MET A 1 21.57 6.91 -5.27
C MET A 1 20.40 5.96 -5.06
N ARG A 2 20.40 4.72 -5.58
CA ARG A 2 19.33 3.70 -5.37
C ARG A 2 18.82 3.51 -3.92
N ARG A 3 19.67 3.61 -2.90
CA ARG A 3 19.26 3.49 -1.48
C ARG A 3 18.53 4.74 -0.95
N VAL A 4 18.84 5.91 -1.48
CA VAL A 4 18.18 7.18 -1.11
C VAL A 4 16.81 7.25 -1.78
N ASP A 5 16.70 6.75 -3.01
CA ASP A 5 15.42 6.65 -3.73
C ASP A 5 14.46 5.63 -3.09
N ALA A 6 14.99 4.52 -2.59
CA ALA A 6 14.23 3.54 -1.81
C ALA A 6 13.76 4.10 -0.44
N ARG A 7 14.62 4.87 0.22
CA ARG A 7 14.30 5.56 1.49
C ARG A 7 13.25 6.65 1.32
N LEU A 8 13.34 7.44 0.24
CA LEU A 8 12.30 8.38 -0.17
C LEU A 8 10.99 7.67 -0.50
N GLY A 9 11.01 6.59 -1.29
CA GLY A 9 9.81 5.82 -1.63
C GLY A 9 9.08 5.21 -0.42
N ALA A 10 9.83 4.76 0.57
CA ALA A 10 9.29 4.08 1.74
C ALA A 10 8.83 5.06 2.85
N LEU A 11 9.40 6.27 2.90
CA LEU A 11 8.87 7.44 3.63
C LEU A 11 7.43 7.79 3.21
N LEU A 12 7.08 7.53 1.94
CA LEU A 12 5.87 8.03 1.30
C LEU A 12 4.65 7.14 1.43
N CYS A 13 4.86 5.82 1.56
CA CYS A 13 3.77 4.95 1.97
C CYS A 13 3.49 5.02 3.46
N VAL A 14 4.44 5.43 4.31
CA VAL A 14 4.17 5.43 5.77
C VAL A 14 3.60 6.73 6.31
N ILE A 15 3.85 7.89 5.72
CA ILE A 15 3.03 9.08 6.06
C ILE A 15 1.54 8.86 5.67
N ALA A 16 1.25 7.92 4.75
CA ALA A 16 -0.10 7.43 4.45
C ALA A 16 -0.65 6.40 5.43
N GLY A 17 0.24 5.51 5.89
CA GLY A 17 -0.07 4.45 6.83
C GLY A 17 -0.21 4.97 8.26
N SER A 18 0.46 6.04 8.67
CA SER A 18 0.53 6.43 10.09
C SER A 18 -0.80 6.91 10.68
N VAL A 19 -1.75 7.38 9.88
CA VAL A 19 -3.11 7.63 10.42
C VAL A 19 -3.91 6.32 10.57
N ALA A 20 -3.61 5.28 9.78
CA ALA A 20 -4.27 3.98 9.87
C ALA A 20 -3.55 2.97 10.80
N ALA A 21 -2.23 3.09 10.96
CA ALA A 21 -1.39 2.17 11.72
C ALA A 21 -1.25 2.57 13.20
N LEU A 22 -1.39 3.86 13.53
CA LEU A 22 -1.58 4.27 14.93
C LEU A 22 -2.93 3.83 15.51
N MET A 23 -3.88 3.37 14.67
CA MET A 23 -5.18 2.87 15.11
C MET A 23 -5.26 1.34 15.25
N LEU A 24 -4.27 0.58 14.76
CA LEU A 24 -4.29 -0.89 14.83
C LEU A 24 -3.35 -1.49 15.90
N SER A 25 -2.43 -0.71 16.46
CA SER A 25 -1.53 -1.17 17.52
C SER A 25 -2.22 -1.39 18.89
N SER A 26 -3.49 -1.02 19.04
CA SER A 26 -4.26 -1.28 20.27
C SER A 26 -4.97 -2.63 20.28
N MET A 27 -4.88 -3.44 19.20
CA MET A 27 -5.65 -4.70 19.06
C MET A 27 -4.85 -5.97 19.42
N VAL A 28 -3.58 -5.88 19.79
CA VAL A 28 -2.77 -7.03 20.25
C VAL A 28 -2.29 -6.77 21.67
N GLY A 29 -3.22 -6.81 22.62
CA GLY A 29 -2.93 -6.52 24.02
C GLY A 29 -3.92 -7.15 24.98
N ALA A 30 -4.38 -8.38 24.71
CA ALA A 30 -5.08 -9.19 25.71
C ALA A 30 -5.17 -10.66 25.25
N GLN A 31 -4.03 -11.36 25.13
CA GLN A 31 -4.07 -12.82 25.24
C GLN A 31 -4.11 -13.17 26.73
N SER A 32 -5.31 -13.05 27.29
CA SER A 32 -5.64 -13.53 28.62
C SER A 32 -5.55 -15.06 28.61
N SER A 33 -4.47 -15.60 29.18
CA SER A 33 -4.44 -16.99 29.61
C SER A 33 -5.52 -17.17 30.66
N SER A 34 -6.51 -18.02 30.39
CA SER A 34 -7.43 -18.51 31.42
C SER A 34 -7.50 -20.03 31.35
N ALA A 35 -6.89 -20.67 32.34
CA ALA A 35 -7.23 -22.02 32.75
C ALA A 35 -8.50 -21.95 33.60
N PRO A 36 -9.50 -22.83 33.42
CA PRO A 36 -10.61 -22.91 34.35
C PRO A 36 -10.37 -24.01 35.38
N SER A 37 -10.40 -23.63 36.65
CA SER A 37 -10.87 -24.52 37.72
C SER A 37 -11.61 -23.66 38.72
N GLY A 38 -12.93 -23.77 38.71
CA GLY A 38 -13.82 -23.13 39.66
C GLY A 38 -15.01 -24.02 39.94
N THR A 39 -15.00 -24.64 41.12
CA THR A 39 -16.19 -25.15 41.80
C THR A 39 -16.98 -23.97 42.35
N VAL A 40 -18.27 -23.92 42.04
CA VAL A 40 -19.31 -22.96 42.52
C VAL A 40 -19.90 -23.48 43.87
N PRO A 41 -20.90 -22.86 44.54
CA PRO A 41 -21.32 -21.45 44.73
C PRO A 41 -21.49 -21.06 46.24
N ALA A 42 -21.73 -19.78 46.55
CA ALA A 42 -22.79 -19.32 47.48
C ALA A 42 -22.84 -17.78 47.62
N MET A 43 -24.03 -17.22 47.35
CA MET A 43 -24.53 -15.87 47.71
C MET A 43 -24.98 -15.83 49.20
N PRO A 44 -25.40 -14.69 49.84
CA PRO A 44 -26.12 -13.54 49.25
C PRO A 44 -25.91 -12.11 49.84
N ALA A 45 -26.42 -11.14 49.06
CA ALA A 45 -27.14 -9.91 49.45
C ALA A 45 -26.46 -8.79 50.26
N ALA A 46 -26.32 -7.61 49.64
CA ALA A 46 -26.90 -6.35 50.12
C ALA A 46 -26.91 -5.29 48.99
N LEU A 47 -27.84 -4.34 49.13
CA LEU A 47 -28.37 -3.40 48.15
C LEU A 47 -27.48 -2.19 47.83
N ASP A 48 -27.78 -1.61 46.66
CA ASP A 48 -27.67 -0.18 46.28
C ASP A 48 -26.27 0.41 46.04
N GLU A 49 -25.93 0.65 44.77
CA GLU A 49 -25.69 2.02 44.28
C GLU A 49 -25.50 2.02 42.75
N SER A 50 -26.16 3.00 42.13
CA SER A 50 -25.99 3.43 40.75
C SER A 50 -24.54 3.32 40.25
N THR A 51 -24.27 2.35 39.38
CA THR A 51 -23.09 2.40 38.51
C THR A 51 -23.58 2.69 37.10
N PRO A 52 -23.41 3.91 36.55
CA PRO A 52 -23.45 4.06 35.11
C PRO A 52 -22.36 3.16 34.55
N ALA A 53 -22.76 2.17 33.75
CA ALA A 53 -21.86 1.34 32.99
C ALA A 53 -20.81 2.24 32.32
N PRO A 54 -19.50 1.94 32.40
CA PRO A 54 -18.54 2.64 31.57
C PRO A 54 -18.99 2.41 30.13
N ALA A 55 -19.25 3.51 29.42
CA ALA A 55 -19.63 3.53 28.03
C ALA A 55 -18.54 2.86 27.18
N ALA A 56 -18.61 1.54 27.06
CA ALA A 56 -17.88 0.76 26.08
C ALA A 56 -18.58 0.96 24.73
N GLY A 57 -18.34 2.11 24.10
CA GLY A 57 -18.96 2.42 22.80
C GLY A 57 -18.43 3.65 22.06
N THR A 58 -17.54 4.44 22.66
CA THR A 58 -17.09 5.71 22.03
C THR A 58 -16.04 5.53 20.93
N GLY A 59 -15.27 4.43 20.90
CA GLY A 59 -14.21 4.26 19.90
C GLY A 59 -14.71 4.05 18.46
N VAL A 60 -15.83 3.34 18.28
CA VAL A 60 -16.37 3.06 16.94
C VAL A 60 -17.18 4.25 16.42
N ALA A 61 -18.02 4.84 17.27
CA ALA A 61 -18.89 5.97 16.88
C ALA A 61 -18.11 7.26 16.57
N GLN A 62 -16.99 7.55 17.25
CA GLN A 62 -16.14 8.71 16.94
C GLN A 62 -15.37 8.54 15.64
N SER A 63 -15.00 7.31 15.28
CA SER A 63 -14.33 6.99 14.03
C SER A 63 -15.25 7.17 12.81
N ASP A 64 -16.53 6.79 12.93
CA ASP A 64 -17.53 6.97 11.87
C ASP A 64 -17.89 8.45 11.63
N GLY A 65 -17.97 9.26 12.69
CA GLY A 65 -18.21 10.71 12.60
C GLY A 65 -17.06 11.46 11.93
N ALA A 66 -15.81 11.16 12.30
CA ALA A 66 -14.63 11.76 11.69
C ALA A 66 -14.47 11.36 10.21
N TRP A 67 -14.76 10.11 9.87
CA TRP A 67 -14.71 9.64 8.48
C TRP A 67 -15.82 10.27 7.61
N SER A 68 -17.03 10.38 8.14
CA SER A 68 -18.15 10.98 7.40
C SER A 68 -17.99 12.49 7.19
N ALA A 69 -17.24 13.18 8.07
CA ALA A 69 -16.91 14.59 7.94
C ALA A 69 -15.87 14.91 6.85
N LEU A 70 -15.11 13.92 6.37
CA LEU A 70 -14.11 14.13 5.33
C LEU A 70 -14.78 14.44 3.96
N PRO A 71 -14.21 15.36 3.17
CA PRO A 71 -14.61 15.58 1.78
C PRO A 71 -14.61 14.28 0.97
N LEU A 72 -15.52 14.15 -0.01
CA LEU A 72 -15.62 12.95 -0.84
C LEU A 72 -14.29 12.58 -1.50
N ALA A 73 -13.58 13.57 -2.07
CA ALA A 73 -12.29 13.35 -2.72
C ALA A 73 -11.22 12.79 -1.76
N GLU A 74 -11.19 13.24 -0.51
CA GLU A 74 -10.26 12.74 0.50
C GLU A 74 -10.59 11.31 0.92
N ARG A 75 -11.89 11.00 1.08
CA ARG A 75 -12.34 9.63 1.38
C ARG A 75 -12.00 8.66 0.25
N GLU A 76 -12.16 9.08 -0.99
CA GLU A 76 -11.79 8.28 -2.16
C GLU A 76 -10.28 8.07 -2.24
N ASP A 77 -9.48 9.09 -1.96
CA ASP A 77 -8.03 9.01 -1.92
C ASP A 77 -7.54 8.02 -0.85
N LEU A 78 -8.09 8.12 0.36
CA LEU A 78 -7.79 7.20 1.46
C LEU A 78 -8.18 5.76 1.13
N ARG A 79 -9.36 5.54 0.52
CA ARG A 79 -9.77 4.21 0.05
C ARG A 79 -8.82 3.66 -1.02
N ALA A 80 -8.37 4.50 -1.95
CA ALA A 80 -7.42 4.09 -2.98
C ALA A 80 -6.06 3.69 -2.38
N ARG A 81 -5.56 4.46 -1.40
CA ARG A 81 -4.31 4.16 -0.68
C ARG A 81 -4.42 2.87 0.13
N TYR A 82 -5.55 2.66 0.80
CA TYR A 82 -5.79 1.43 1.55
C TYR A 82 -5.84 0.20 0.64
N ARG A 83 -6.55 0.28 -0.51
CA ARG A 83 -6.54 -0.80 -1.51
C ARG A 83 -5.14 -1.09 -2.02
N ALA A 84 -4.35 -0.05 -2.29
CA ALA A 84 -2.97 -0.20 -2.73
C ALA A 84 -2.09 -0.91 -1.68
N TRP A 85 -2.22 -0.53 -0.40
CA TRP A 85 -1.54 -1.19 0.72
C TRP A 85 -1.90 -2.68 0.84
N GLN A 86 -3.19 -3.02 0.69
CA GLN A 86 -3.66 -4.40 0.73
C GLN A 86 -3.05 -5.27 -0.38
N GLN A 87 -2.64 -4.66 -1.50
CA GLN A 87 -2.03 -5.38 -2.60
C GLN A 87 -0.50 -5.54 -2.49
N LEU A 88 0.14 -4.94 -1.48
CA LEU A 88 1.57 -5.12 -1.22
C LEU A 88 1.85 -6.48 -0.59
N SER A 89 2.98 -7.08 -0.95
CA SER A 89 3.48 -8.31 -0.30
C SER A 89 3.91 -8.07 1.14
N ALA A 90 4.02 -9.13 1.94
CA ALA A 90 4.50 -9.03 3.33
C ALA A 90 5.91 -8.42 3.42
N SER A 91 6.81 -8.79 2.49
CA SER A 91 8.16 -8.21 2.39
C SER A 91 8.11 -6.72 2.11
N GLU A 92 7.27 -6.27 1.18
CA GLU A 92 7.13 -4.84 0.87
C GLU A 92 6.54 -4.06 2.05
N ARG A 93 5.54 -4.61 2.75
CA ARG A 93 5.01 -3.98 3.96
C ARG A 93 6.07 -3.87 5.06
N SER A 94 6.93 -4.88 5.23
CA SER A 94 8.05 -4.86 6.17
C SER A 94 9.08 -3.78 5.81
N GLN A 95 9.47 -3.69 4.53
CA GLN A 95 10.40 -2.66 4.06
C GLN A 95 9.85 -1.24 4.27
N LEU A 96 8.54 -1.07 4.07
CA LEU A 96 7.86 0.20 4.33
C LEU A 96 7.88 0.54 5.83
N ALA A 97 7.58 -0.43 6.70
CA ALA A 97 7.61 -0.23 8.14
C ALA A 97 9.02 0.13 8.65
N GLU A 98 10.06 -0.52 8.12
CA GLU A 98 11.45 -0.21 8.45
C GLU A 98 11.82 1.22 8.06
N ALA A 99 11.53 1.62 6.83
CA ALA A 99 11.81 2.98 6.38
C ALA A 99 11.01 4.04 7.14
N ALA A 100 9.79 3.73 7.56
CA ALA A 100 9.04 4.63 8.44
C ALA A 100 9.76 4.93 9.74
N ASN A 101 10.33 3.88 10.34
CA ASN A 101 11.08 4.00 11.58
C ASN A 101 12.37 4.80 11.34
N GLU A 102 13.07 4.56 10.22
CA GLU A 102 14.24 5.37 9.82
C GLU A 102 13.87 6.86 9.74
N VAL A 103 12.71 7.18 9.18
CA VAL A 103 12.25 8.57 9.01
C VAL A 103 11.78 9.19 10.31
N ALA A 104 11.06 8.44 11.13
CA ALA A 104 10.59 8.90 12.43
C ALA A 104 11.78 9.24 13.36
N ALA A 105 12.93 8.59 13.15
CA ALA A 105 14.16 8.88 13.85
C ALA A 105 14.90 10.15 13.34
N LEU A 106 14.53 10.69 12.17
CA LEU A 106 15.14 11.92 11.65
C LEU A 106 14.66 13.16 12.43
N PRO A 107 15.47 14.23 12.49
CA PRO A 107 15.02 15.53 13.01
C PRO A 107 13.76 16.03 12.28
N THR A 108 12.90 16.77 12.99
CA THR A 108 11.63 17.28 12.43
C THR A 108 11.83 18.14 11.18
N GLU A 109 12.91 18.90 11.11
CA GLU A 109 13.26 19.71 9.93
C GLU A 109 13.49 18.84 8.69
N GLU A 110 14.24 17.76 8.83
CA GLU A 110 14.49 16.80 7.74
C GLU A 110 13.21 16.08 7.33
N GLN A 111 12.36 15.69 8.30
CA GLN A 111 11.05 15.11 8.01
C GLN A 111 10.15 16.07 7.22
N MET A 112 10.17 17.37 7.54
CA MET A 112 9.44 18.41 6.80
C MET A 112 10.02 18.61 5.40
N ALA A 113 11.35 18.65 5.26
CA ALA A 113 12.01 18.78 3.96
C ALA A 113 11.61 17.62 3.03
N LEU A 114 11.62 16.39 3.53
CA LEU A 114 11.22 15.20 2.76
C LEU A 114 9.73 15.25 2.37
N ARG A 115 8.87 15.73 3.26
CA ARG A 115 7.43 15.92 2.97
C ARG A 115 7.19 16.96 1.89
N THR A 116 7.91 18.07 1.93
CA THR A 116 7.82 19.14 0.91
C THR A 116 8.32 18.64 -0.44
N GLN A 117 9.46 17.96 -0.49
CA GLN A 117 9.98 17.35 -1.72
C GLN A 117 8.96 16.42 -2.37
N PHE A 118 8.24 15.64 -1.56
CA PHE A 118 7.17 14.80 -2.08
C PHE A 118 5.99 15.59 -2.62
N GLN A 119 5.55 16.63 -1.91
CA GLN A 119 4.42 17.43 -2.38
C GLN A 119 4.72 18.10 -3.71
N MET A 120 5.99 18.42 -3.96
CA MET A 120 6.48 18.93 -5.25
C MET A 120 6.55 17.87 -6.36
N GLN A 121 6.49 16.57 -6.05
CA GLN A 121 6.47 15.54 -7.08
C GLN A 121 5.18 15.62 -7.91
N ASP A 122 5.32 15.38 -9.21
CA ASP A 122 4.19 15.27 -10.11
C ASP A 122 3.28 14.07 -9.78
N GLN A 123 2.00 14.19 -10.13
CA GLN A 123 0.97 13.18 -9.89
C GLN A 123 1.31 11.83 -10.52
N MET A 124 2.04 11.80 -11.64
CA MET A 124 2.53 10.54 -12.22
C MET A 124 3.44 9.77 -11.25
N HIS A 125 4.40 10.44 -10.62
CA HIS A 125 5.33 9.83 -9.66
C HIS A 125 4.60 9.42 -8.39
N LYS A 126 3.73 10.30 -7.86
CA LYS A 126 2.90 10.00 -6.68
C LYS A 126 2.01 8.78 -6.90
N ARG A 127 1.45 8.60 -8.10
CA ARG A 127 0.67 7.41 -8.48
C ARG A 127 1.55 6.16 -8.56
N GLY A 128 2.76 6.27 -9.13
CA GLY A 128 3.72 5.15 -9.19
C GLY A 128 4.03 4.59 -7.80
N TRP A 129 4.27 5.45 -6.83
CA TRP A 129 4.55 5.02 -5.44
C TRP A 129 3.40 4.27 -4.77
N ARG A 130 2.15 4.40 -5.24
CA ARG A 130 1.04 3.57 -4.76
C ARG A 130 1.23 2.10 -5.09
N LEU A 131 2.03 1.76 -6.09
CA LEU A 131 2.26 0.37 -6.48
C LEU A 131 3.22 -0.38 -5.53
N GLY A 132 3.78 0.32 -4.55
CA GLY A 132 4.80 -0.21 -3.64
C GLY A 132 6.21 0.26 -4.00
N PRO A 133 7.20 -0.04 -3.14
CA PRO A 133 8.57 0.44 -3.31
C PRO A 133 9.24 -0.19 -4.55
N THR A 134 8.94 -1.46 -4.81
CA THR A 134 9.53 -2.22 -5.91
C THR A 134 9.01 -1.75 -7.26
N LEU A 135 7.69 -1.76 -7.45
CA LEU A 135 7.05 -1.38 -8.71
C LEU A 135 7.01 0.13 -8.91
N GLY A 136 6.93 0.91 -7.83
CA GLY A 136 6.89 2.37 -7.89
C GLY A 136 8.20 2.96 -8.44
N ALA A 137 9.34 2.37 -8.10
CA ALA A 137 10.65 2.78 -8.64
C ALA A 137 10.74 2.57 -10.17
N ASP A 138 10.12 1.51 -10.70
CA ASP A 138 10.14 1.20 -12.13
C ASP A 138 9.03 1.92 -12.91
N TYR A 139 8.01 2.42 -12.22
CA TYR A 139 6.81 2.99 -12.84
C TYR A 139 7.10 4.12 -13.84
N PRO A 140 8.03 5.06 -13.62
CA PRO A 140 8.32 6.10 -14.61
C PRO A 140 8.72 5.54 -15.99
N ARG A 141 9.46 4.42 -16.01
CA ARG A 141 9.89 3.76 -17.26
C ARG A 141 8.77 2.93 -17.88
N LEU A 142 7.87 2.38 -17.06
CA LEU A 142 6.72 1.59 -17.49
C LEU A 142 5.50 2.44 -17.86
N HIS A 143 5.48 3.71 -17.48
CA HIS A 143 4.31 4.59 -17.61
C HIS A 143 3.83 4.74 -19.05
N ALA A 144 4.72 4.74 -20.03
CA ALA A 144 4.33 4.81 -21.43
C ALA A 144 3.33 3.68 -21.78
N LEU A 145 3.55 2.47 -21.28
CA LEU A 145 2.73 1.30 -21.58
C LEU A 145 1.51 1.17 -20.65
N PHE A 146 1.65 1.57 -19.37
CA PHE A 146 0.64 1.32 -18.33
C PHE A 146 -0.03 2.59 -17.77
N GLY A 147 0.31 3.78 -18.25
CA GLY A 147 -0.29 5.03 -17.81
C GLY A 147 -1.77 5.16 -18.17
N TYR A 148 -2.19 4.52 -19.28
CA TYR A 148 -3.57 4.44 -19.71
C TYR A 148 -3.96 2.98 -19.99
N VAL A 149 -4.46 2.32 -18.94
CA VAL A 149 -4.95 0.94 -18.99
C VAL A 149 -6.48 0.94 -18.84
N PRO A 150 -7.22 0.29 -19.75
CA PRO A 150 -8.67 0.12 -19.64
C PRO A 150 -9.07 -0.50 -18.30
N ALA A 151 -10.22 -0.08 -17.77
CA ALA A 151 -10.66 -0.50 -16.44
C ALA A 151 -10.70 -2.02 -16.23
N ALA A 152 -11.17 -2.74 -17.24
CA ALA A 152 -11.26 -4.20 -17.23
C ALA A 152 -9.88 -4.89 -17.15
N GLN A 153 -8.81 -4.24 -17.61
CA GLN A 153 -7.47 -4.85 -17.68
C GLN A 153 -6.57 -4.44 -16.50
N ARG A 154 -6.94 -3.43 -15.70
CA ARG A 154 -6.06 -2.85 -14.67
C ARG A 154 -5.54 -3.88 -13.68
N GLU A 155 -6.43 -4.66 -13.06
CA GLU A 155 -6.03 -5.67 -12.06
C GLU A 155 -5.16 -6.79 -12.67
N ALA A 156 -5.47 -7.22 -13.89
CA ALA A 156 -4.70 -8.23 -14.60
C ALA A 156 -3.29 -7.72 -14.95
N CYS A 157 -3.17 -6.47 -15.42
CA CYS A 157 -1.87 -5.84 -15.68
C CYS A 157 -1.05 -5.67 -14.40
N LEU A 158 -1.67 -5.23 -13.30
CA LEU A 158 -0.97 -5.09 -12.02
C LEU A 158 -0.48 -6.43 -11.48
N THR A 159 -1.32 -7.46 -11.54
CA THR A 159 -0.95 -8.84 -11.16
C THR A 159 0.22 -9.34 -12.01
N LEU A 160 0.17 -9.11 -13.32
CA LEU A 160 1.26 -9.45 -14.23
C LEU A 160 2.55 -8.76 -13.84
N LEU A 161 2.53 -7.44 -13.60
CA LEU A 161 3.71 -6.66 -13.22
C LEU A 161 4.32 -7.14 -11.89
N ARG A 162 3.50 -7.59 -10.94
CA ARG A 162 3.98 -8.17 -9.67
C ARG A 162 4.60 -9.56 -9.84
N GLN A 163 4.13 -10.35 -10.79
CA GLN A 163 4.68 -11.67 -11.09
C GLN A 163 6.00 -11.60 -11.87
N LEU A 164 6.26 -10.50 -12.57
CA LEU A 164 7.51 -10.31 -13.29
C LEU A 164 8.67 -10.04 -12.33
N GLY A 165 9.72 -10.85 -12.47
CA GLY A 165 11.01 -10.59 -11.85
C GLY A 165 11.64 -9.27 -12.32
N PRO A 166 12.66 -8.76 -11.62
CA PRO A 166 13.29 -7.48 -11.92
C PRO A 166 13.83 -7.40 -13.35
N GLU A 167 14.54 -8.43 -13.83
CA GLU A 167 15.09 -8.46 -15.19
C GLU A 167 14.01 -8.37 -16.27
N ALA A 168 12.90 -9.09 -16.10
CA ALA A 168 11.78 -9.05 -17.04
C ALA A 168 11.06 -7.68 -17.01
N ARG A 169 11.02 -6.99 -15.86
CA ARG A 169 10.51 -5.62 -15.78
C ARG A 169 11.45 -4.63 -16.46
N ASP A 170 12.77 -4.84 -16.40
CA ASP A 170 13.75 -4.07 -17.14
C ASP A 170 13.59 -4.23 -18.67
N ASP A 171 13.43 -5.47 -19.14
CA ASP A 171 13.15 -5.76 -20.55
C ASP A 171 11.85 -5.08 -21.02
N LEU A 172 10.79 -5.20 -20.22
CA LEU A 172 9.50 -4.54 -20.47
C LEU A 172 9.62 -3.02 -20.50
N ALA A 173 10.43 -2.42 -19.64
CA ALA A 173 10.70 -0.99 -19.61
C ALA A 173 11.43 -0.51 -20.88
N VAL A 174 12.37 -1.29 -21.41
CA VAL A 174 13.02 -1.00 -22.70
C VAL A 174 12.00 -1.06 -23.84
N LEU A 175 11.14 -2.09 -23.87
CA LEU A 175 10.09 -2.23 -24.87
C LEU A 175 9.06 -1.09 -24.79
N ALA A 176 8.68 -0.66 -23.60
CA ALA A 176 7.71 0.42 -23.39
C ALA A 176 8.12 1.75 -24.05
N GLN A 177 9.44 1.98 -24.22
CA GLN A 177 9.97 3.15 -24.91
C GLN A 177 9.91 3.02 -26.44
N ARG A 178 9.95 1.79 -26.97
CA ARG A 178 9.97 1.50 -28.41
C ARG A 178 8.57 1.33 -29.00
N ILE A 179 7.61 0.86 -28.21
CA ILE A 179 6.26 0.55 -28.68
C ILE A 179 5.48 1.87 -28.90
N PRO A 180 5.04 2.15 -30.15
CA PRO A 180 4.29 3.36 -30.45
C PRO A 180 2.91 3.34 -29.78
N PRO A 181 2.32 4.51 -29.46
CA PRO A 181 1.07 4.61 -28.70
C PRO A 181 -0.07 3.72 -29.22
N GLN A 182 -0.21 3.60 -30.54
CA GLN A 182 -1.26 2.85 -31.22
C GLN A 182 -1.15 1.33 -31.00
N GLN A 183 0.05 0.82 -30.73
CA GLN A 183 0.31 -0.62 -30.55
C GLN A 183 0.30 -1.05 -29.08
N ARG A 184 0.21 -0.12 -28.13
CA ARG A 184 0.31 -0.40 -26.69
C ARG A 184 -0.79 -1.31 -26.17
N ASP A 185 -2.02 -1.12 -26.65
CA ASP A 185 -3.16 -1.95 -26.21
C ASP A 185 -3.07 -3.39 -26.74
N ALA A 186 -2.69 -3.55 -28.01
CA ALA A 186 -2.42 -4.85 -28.61
C ALA A 186 -1.28 -5.57 -27.87
N PHE A 187 -0.16 -4.88 -27.62
CA PHE A 187 0.97 -5.44 -26.88
C PHE A 187 0.58 -5.89 -25.47
N ARG A 188 -0.18 -5.07 -24.72
CA ARG A 188 -0.66 -5.45 -23.39
C ARG A 188 -1.56 -6.69 -23.45
N THR A 189 -2.44 -6.75 -24.44
CA THR A 189 -3.35 -7.89 -24.63
C THR A 189 -2.57 -9.17 -24.93
N GLU A 190 -1.59 -9.11 -25.83
CA GLU A 190 -0.70 -10.23 -26.14
C GLU A 190 0.07 -10.68 -24.89
N LEU A 191 0.67 -9.74 -24.15
CA LEU A 191 1.42 -10.01 -22.94
C LEU A 191 0.56 -10.70 -21.84
N LEU A 192 -0.72 -10.32 -21.74
CA LEU A 192 -1.66 -10.96 -20.81
C LEU A 192 -1.99 -12.41 -21.20
N GLN A 193 -1.98 -12.74 -22.50
CA GLN A 193 -2.21 -14.11 -22.99
C GLN A 193 -1.00 -15.03 -22.82
N VAL A 194 0.21 -14.47 -22.68
CA VAL A 194 1.40 -15.28 -22.40
C VAL A 194 1.31 -15.88 -21.00
N ALA A 195 1.45 -17.20 -20.91
CA ALA A 195 1.46 -17.93 -19.65
C ALA A 195 2.53 -17.37 -18.69
N PRO A 196 2.25 -17.22 -17.38
CA PRO A 196 3.15 -16.55 -16.44
C PRO A 196 4.60 -17.04 -16.48
N ALA A 197 4.80 -18.36 -16.59
CA ALA A 197 6.12 -18.99 -16.64
C ALA A 197 6.95 -18.58 -17.88
N ASN A 198 6.30 -18.20 -18.98
CA ASN A 198 6.95 -17.92 -20.26
C ASN A 198 7.15 -16.42 -20.52
N ARG A 199 6.59 -15.54 -19.68
CA ARG A 199 6.59 -14.09 -19.93
C ARG A 199 7.98 -13.49 -19.99
N ALA A 200 8.89 -13.91 -19.12
CA ALA A 200 10.26 -13.40 -19.10
C ALA A 200 10.99 -13.70 -20.43
N ALA A 201 10.96 -14.96 -20.87
CA ALA A 201 11.56 -15.37 -22.13
C ALA A 201 10.91 -14.65 -23.33
N TRP A 202 9.59 -14.51 -23.32
CA TRP A 202 8.86 -13.80 -24.38
C TRP A 202 9.24 -12.31 -24.48
N LEU A 203 9.38 -11.62 -23.34
CA LEU A 203 9.81 -10.21 -23.29
C LEU A 203 11.25 -10.05 -23.78
N GLN A 204 12.14 -10.95 -23.36
CA GLN A 204 13.53 -10.96 -23.82
C GLN A 204 13.61 -11.14 -25.34
N GLN A 205 12.87 -12.10 -25.90
CA GLN A 205 12.83 -12.35 -27.34
C GLN A 205 12.34 -11.11 -28.10
N ARG A 206 11.26 -10.46 -27.64
CA ARG A 206 10.75 -9.24 -28.26
C ARG A 206 11.72 -8.07 -28.20
N ARG A 207 12.54 -7.97 -27.16
CA ARG A 207 13.55 -6.90 -27.04
C ARG A 207 14.67 -7.03 -28.08
N GLN A 208 14.95 -8.25 -28.52
CA GLN A 208 16.00 -8.58 -29.49
C GLN A 208 15.56 -8.41 -30.95
N GLN A 209 14.25 -8.30 -31.20
CA GLN A 209 13.68 -7.95 -32.49
C GLN A 209 13.73 -6.45 -32.72
#